data_AF-X0WQZ6-F1
#
_entry.id   AF-X0WQZ6-F1
#
_cell.length_a   1.000
_cell.length_b   1.000
_cell.length_c   1.000
_cell.angle_alpha   90.00
_cell.angle_beta   90.00
_cell.angle_gamma   90.00
#
_symmetry.space_group_name_H-M   'P 1'
#
loop_
_entity.id
_entity.type
_entity.pdbx_description
1 polymer ?
#
loop_
_entity_poly.entity_id
_entity_poly.type
_entity_poly.pdbx_seq_one_letter_code
_entity_poly.pdbx_strand_id
1 'polypeptide(L)' 'FRPVVDATFPLEKLREAQERMEKRQMFGKIVVTP' A
#
# COMPACT_ATOMS: atom_id res chain seq x y z
N PHE A 1 -17.68 8.38 -5.52
CA PHE A 1 -16.75 7.23 -5.49
C PHE A 1 -15.80 7.42 -4.30
N ARG A 2 -15.78 6.51 -3.32
CA ARG A 2 -14.81 6.55 -2.20
C ARG A 2 -13.76 5.45 -2.43
N PRO A 3 -12.46 5.76 -2.50
CA PRO A 3 -11.44 4.74 -2.71
C PRO A 3 -11.36 3.82 -1.49
N VAL A 4 -11.28 2.51 -1.74
CA VAL A 4 -11.00 1.53 -0.68
C VAL A 4 -9.49 1.50 -0.48
N VAL A 5 -9.05 1.86 0.73
CA VAL A 5 -7.66 1.79 1.16
C VAL A 5 -7.42 0.42 1.78
N ASP A 6 -6.43 -0.31 1.25
CA ASP A 6 -6.04 -1.63 1.75
C ASP A 6 -5.07 -1.50 2.94
N ALA A 7 -4.03 -0.69 2.75
CA ALA A 7 -2.95 -0.54 3.70
C ALA A 7 -2.30 0.84 3.56
N THR A 8 -1.73 1.33 4.65
CA THR A 8 -0.97 2.58 4.69
C THR A 8 0.43 2.30 5.22
N PHE A 9 1.45 2.79 4.52
CA PHE A 9 2.85 2.63 4.88
C PHE A 9 3.52 4.01 5.01
N PRO A 10 4.40 4.21 6.00
CA PRO A 10 5.25 5.38 6.04
C PRO A 10 6.34 5.28 4.95
N LEU A 11 6.91 6.42 4.52
CA LEU A 11 7.83 6.49 3.39
C LEU A 11 9.07 5.61 3.60
N GLU A 12 9.55 5.45 4.83
CA GLU A 12 10.69 4.60 5.18
C GLU A 12 10.43 3.11 4.88
N LYS A 13 9.16 2.71 4.77
CA LYS A 13 8.72 1.34 4.48
C LYS A 13 8.26 1.14 3.03
N LEU A 14 8.69 2.02 2.10
CA LEU A 14 8.30 1.93 0.69
C LEU A 14 8.61 0.57 0.05
N ARG A 15 9.73 -0.06 0.45
CA ARG A 15 10.08 -1.40 -0.01
C ARG A 15 9.03 -2.45 0.38
N GLU A 16 8.55 -2.41 1.61
CA GLU A 16 7.53 -3.33 2.11
C GLU A 16 6.20 -3.15 1.36
N ALA A 17 5.83 -1.88 1.10
CA ALA A 17 4.67 -1.54 0.29
C ALA A 17 4.78 -2.12 -1.14
N GLN A 18 5.96 -2.01 -1.75
CA GLN A 18 6.24 -2.56 -3.09
C GLN A 18 6.18 -4.09 -3.10
N GLU A 19 6.83 -4.76 -2.16
CA GLU A 19 6.83 -6.23 -2.07
C GLU A 19 5.41 -6.79 -1.90
N ARG A 20 4.56 -6.10 -1.12
CA ARG A 20 3.13 -6.48 -0.97
C ARG A 20 2.35 -6.32 -2.27
N MET A 21 2.67 -5.29 -3.06
CA MET A 21 2.09 -5.09 -4.38
C MET A 21 2.46 -6.20 -5.36
N GLU A 22 3.74 -6.58 -5.40
CA GLU A 22 4.24 -7.65 -6.26
C GLU A 22 3.64 -9.01 -5.91
N LYS A 23 3.44 -9.29 -4.62
CA LYS A 23 2.80 -10.52 -4.14
C LYS A 23 1.29 -10.56 -4.37
N ARG A 24 0.67 -9.50 -4.93
CA ARG A 24 -0.78 -9.35 -5.10
C ARG A 24 -1.58 -9.53 -3.80
N GLN A 25 -0.99 -9.14 -2.67
CA GLN A 25 -1.61 -9.24 -1.34
C GLN A 25 -2.36 -7.96 -0.96
N MET A 26 -3.14 -7.40 -1.89
CA MET A 26 -3.99 -6.23 -1.63
C MET A 26 -5.36 -6.37 -2.30
N PHE A 27 -6.40 -5.88 -1.64
CA PHE A 27 -7.76 -5.78 -2.18
C PHE A 27 -8.07 -4.37 -2.70
N GLY A 28 -7.47 -3.35 -2.08
CA GLY A 28 -7.65 -1.93 -2.42
C GLY A 28 -6.33 -1.22 -2.72
N LYS A 29 -6.28 0.10 -2.47
CA LYS A 29 -5.09 0.91 -2.72
C LYS A 29 -4.11 0.86 -1.55
N ILE A 30 -2.82 0.77 -1.84
CA ILE A 30 -1.77 1.10 -0.89
C ILE A 30 -1.56 2.62 -0.89
N VAL A 31 -1.53 3.22 0.29
CA VAL A 31 -1.22 4.64 0.49
C VAL A 31 0.14 4.76 1.16
N VAL A 32 0.99 5.66 0.66
CA VAL A 32 2.27 5.99 1.30
C VAL A 32 2.15 7.38 1.91
N THR A 33 2.50 7.50 3.18
CA THR A 33 2.53 8.78 3.89
C THR A 33 3.96 9.33 3.94
N PRO A 34 4.14 10.66 3.98
CA PRO A 34 5.43 11.27 4.26
C PRO A 34 6.05 10.74 5.54
#